data_AF-A0A950ZXX9-F1
#
_entry.id   AF-A0A950ZXX9-F1
#
_cell.length_a   1.000
_cell.length_b   1.000
_cell.length_c   1.000
_cell.angle_alpha   90.00
_cell.angle_beta   90.00
_cell.angle_gamma   90.00
#
_symmetry.space_group_name_H-M   'P 1'
#
loop_
_entity.id
_entity.type
_entity.pdbx_description
1 polymer ?
#
loop_
_entity_poly.entity_id
_entity_poly.type
_entity_poly.pdbx_seq_one_letter_code
_entity_poly.pdbx_strand_id
1 'polypeptide(L)'
;PHAIERMRAARGAVDAHGNGALLVGRAECFLTGHPDPLNEAISRLKAYAGAGADVLYAPGVRTREDIAALVKAVAPKPLNVLIGWPSELTVSDLAGLGVRRISIGGALARAAWSGFAQAAETIANEGSFTGFATNVPAVDLNGFFSKDSKERRK
;
A
#
# COMPACT_ATOMS: atom_id res chain seq x y z
N PRO A 1 -24.60 -4.68 4.62
CA PRO A 1 -24.80 -5.22 6.01
C PRO A 1 -23.62 -6.10 6.47
N HIS A 2 -23.32 -7.19 5.77
CA HIS A 2 -22.28 -8.16 6.19
C HIS A 2 -20.86 -7.60 6.32
N ALA A 3 -20.47 -6.67 5.44
CA ALA A 3 -19.14 -6.04 5.54
C ALA A 3 -18.97 -5.23 6.84
N ILE A 4 -20.05 -4.60 7.32
CA ILE A 4 -20.06 -3.82 8.56
C ILE A 4 -20.01 -4.77 9.77
N GLU A 5 -20.75 -5.87 9.74
CA GLU A 5 -20.71 -6.91 10.79
C GLU A 5 -19.30 -7.46 10.96
N ARG A 6 -18.63 -7.80 9.84
CA ARG A 6 -17.23 -8.24 9.85
C ARG A 6 -16.29 -7.20 10.44
N MET A 7 -16.50 -5.91 10.11
CA MET A 7 -15.69 -4.82 10.65
C MET A 7 -15.85 -4.70 12.17
N ARG A 8 -17.09 -4.76 12.68
CA ARG A 8 -17.37 -4.71 14.12
C ARG A 8 -16.77 -5.90 14.87
N ALA A 9 -16.88 -7.10 14.28
CA ALA A 9 -16.27 -8.29 14.85
C ALA A 9 -14.74 -8.16 14.94
N ALA A 10 -14.10 -7.66 13.87
CA ALA A 10 -12.66 -7.41 13.86
C ALA A 10 -12.26 -6.33 14.89
N ARG A 11 -13.04 -5.25 15.02
CA ARG A 11 -12.82 -4.22 16.03
C ARG A 11 -12.85 -4.81 17.45
N GLY A 12 -13.86 -5.60 17.77
CA GLY A 12 -13.97 -6.27 19.07
C GLY A 12 -12.78 -7.17 19.38
N ALA A 13 -12.27 -7.91 18.38
CA ALA A 13 -11.07 -8.73 18.54
C ALA A 13 -9.80 -7.89 18.80
N VAL A 14 -9.62 -6.78 18.07
CA VAL A 14 -8.47 -5.89 18.27
C VAL A 14 -8.53 -5.24 19.65
N ASP A 15 -9.71 -4.79 20.09
CA ASP A 15 -9.89 -4.17 21.41
C ASP A 15 -9.63 -5.18 22.54
N ALA A 16 -10.11 -6.41 22.41
CA ALA A 16 -9.88 -7.48 23.38
C ALA A 16 -8.38 -7.85 23.48
N HIS A 17 -7.63 -7.78 22.38
CA HIS A 17 -6.19 -8.04 22.39
C HIS A 17 -5.38 -6.89 23.00
N GLY A 18 -5.81 -5.64 22.83
CA GLY A 18 -5.17 -4.47 23.47
C GLY A 18 -3.71 -4.19 23.04
N ASN A 19 -3.24 -4.77 21.93
CA ASN A 19 -1.84 -4.69 21.49
C ASN A 19 -1.52 -3.46 20.62
N GLY A 20 -2.46 -2.52 20.48
CA GLY A 20 -2.29 -1.32 19.66
C GLY A 20 -2.34 -1.57 18.15
N ALA A 21 -2.80 -2.74 17.69
CA ALA A 21 -3.02 -2.97 16.27
C ALA A 21 -4.06 -1.98 15.69
N LEU A 22 -3.80 -1.52 14.46
CA LEU A 22 -4.71 -0.64 13.74
C LEU A 22 -5.59 -1.46 12.79
N LEU A 23 -6.90 -1.29 12.90
CA LEU A 23 -7.87 -1.91 11.99
C LEU A 23 -8.04 -1.07 10.73
N VAL A 24 -7.76 -1.66 9.56
CA VAL A 24 -7.88 -0.96 8.27
C VAL A 24 -9.17 -1.37 7.56
N GLY A 25 -10.09 -0.41 7.37
CA GLY A 25 -11.29 -0.55 6.56
C GLY A 25 -10.98 -0.40 5.07
N ARG A 26 -10.87 -1.52 4.36
CA ARG A 26 -10.53 -1.55 2.93
C ARG A 26 -11.75 -1.83 2.04
N ALA A 27 -12.02 -0.97 1.07
CA ALA A 27 -13.13 -1.06 0.12
C ALA A 27 -12.62 -1.22 -1.33
N GLU A 28 -12.92 -2.35 -1.98
CA GLU A 28 -12.36 -2.73 -3.29
C GLU A 28 -13.05 -2.09 -4.50
N CYS A 29 -13.84 -1.03 -4.33
CA CYS A 29 -14.81 -0.56 -5.33
C CYS A 29 -14.21 -0.24 -6.70
N PHE A 30 -12.99 0.33 -6.74
CA PHE A 30 -12.28 0.65 -7.99
C PHE A 30 -11.67 -0.58 -8.69
N LEU A 31 -11.59 -1.73 -8.01
CA LEU A 31 -10.98 -2.96 -8.52
C LEU A 31 -12.01 -4.02 -8.94
N THR A 32 -13.30 -3.80 -8.66
CA THR A 32 -14.38 -4.76 -8.96
C THR A 32 -15.18 -4.41 -10.21
N GLY A 33 -14.80 -3.36 -10.94
CA GLY A 33 -15.57 -2.89 -12.11
C GLY A 33 -16.90 -2.24 -11.75
N HIS A 34 -17.04 -1.68 -10.54
CA HIS A 34 -18.26 -0.98 -10.12
C HIS A 34 -18.50 0.23 -11.04
N PRO A 35 -19.74 0.50 -11.50
CA PRO A 35 -20.03 1.60 -12.44
C PRO A 35 -19.81 2.99 -11.82
N ASP A 36 -19.93 3.10 -10.51
CA ASP A 36 -19.68 4.33 -9.75
C ASP A 36 -18.76 4.02 -8.54
N PRO A 37 -17.46 3.80 -8.77
CA PRO A 37 -16.57 3.28 -7.73
C PRO A 37 -16.29 4.31 -6.64
N LEU A 38 -16.34 5.61 -6.95
CA LEU A 38 -16.06 6.68 -6.00
C LEU A 38 -17.17 6.79 -4.95
N ASN A 39 -18.44 6.94 -5.37
CA ASN A 39 -19.53 7.09 -4.41
C ASN A 39 -19.73 5.81 -3.59
N GLU A 40 -19.55 4.64 -4.20
CA GLU A 40 -19.59 3.36 -3.48
C GLU A 40 -18.45 3.25 -2.45
N ALA A 41 -17.23 3.68 -2.81
CA ALA A 41 -16.12 3.74 -1.86
C ALA A 41 -16.42 4.71 -0.71
N ILE A 42 -16.92 5.91 -0.98
CA ILE A 42 -17.29 6.89 0.05
C ILE A 42 -18.31 6.30 1.03
N SER A 43 -19.39 5.69 0.50
CA SER A 43 -20.44 5.05 1.30
C SER A 43 -19.86 3.97 2.22
N ARG A 44 -19.07 3.05 1.65
CA ARG A 44 -18.46 1.95 2.41
C ARG A 44 -17.45 2.43 3.44
N LEU A 45 -16.56 3.34 3.07
CA LEU A 45 -15.51 3.80 3.98
C LEU A 45 -16.09 4.59 5.16
N LYS A 46 -17.15 5.39 4.96
CA LYS A 46 -17.91 6.01 6.07
C LYS A 46 -18.51 4.96 6.98
N ALA A 47 -19.14 3.92 6.42
CA ALA A 47 -19.70 2.83 7.20
C ALA A 47 -18.62 2.04 7.97
N TYR A 48 -17.45 1.81 7.37
CA TYR A 48 -16.32 1.14 8.02
C TYR A 48 -15.71 1.99 9.14
N ALA A 49 -15.61 3.31 8.94
CA ALA A 49 -15.19 4.25 9.98
C ALA A 49 -16.15 4.19 11.19
N GLY A 50 -17.46 4.23 10.95
CA GLY A 50 -18.49 4.09 11.99
C GLY A 50 -18.53 2.69 12.63
N ALA A 51 -17.94 1.68 12.00
CA ALA A 51 -17.84 0.32 12.51
C ALA A 51 -16.54 0.04 13.29
N GLY A 52 -15.67 1.03 13.45
CA GLY A 52 -14.45 0.95 14.27
C GLY A 52 -13.13 0.88 13.50
N ALA A 53 -13.13 1.07 12.18
CA ALA A 53 -11.88 1.19 11.43
C ALA A 53 -11.05 2.40 11.90
N ASP A 54 -9.75 2.18 12.07
CA ASP A 54 -8.78 3.22 12.44
C ASP A 54 -8.23 3.95 11.21
N VAL A 55 -8.07 3.23 10.10
CA VAL A 55 -7.57 3.74 8.82
C VAL A 55 -8.48 3.28 7.69
N LEU A 56 -8.74 4.14 6.72
CA LEU A 56 -9.61 3.84 5.59
C LEU A 56 -8.79 3.70 4.31
N TYR A 57 -9.24 2.86 3.38
CA TYR A 57 -8.46 2.52 2.19
C TYR A 57 -9.36 2.09 1.02
N ALA A 58 -9.28 2.78 -0.10
CA ALA A 58 -9.88 2.34 -1.36
C ALA A 58 -8.78 2.19 -2.43
N PRO A 59 -8.21 0.98 -2.64
CA PRO A 59 -7.23 0.78 -3.70
C PRO A 59 -7.83 1.03 -5.07
N GLY A 60 -7.02 1.56 -5.99
CA GLY A 60 -7.40 1.79 -7.39
C GLY A 60 -7.81 3.23 -7.72
N VAL A 61 -8.04 4.09 -6.72
CA VAL A 61 -8.22 5.53 -6.94
C VAL A 61 -6.94 6.15 -7.53
N ARG A 62 -7.09 7.07 -8.51
CA ARG A 62 -5.95 7.63 -9.26
C ARG A 62 -5.90 9.16 -9.34
N THR A 63 -7.04 9.83 -9.39
CA THR A 63 -7.09 11.28 -9.63
C THR A 63 -6.92 12.06 -8.32
N ARG A 64 -6.40 13.29 -8.40
CA ARG A 64 -6.24 14.16 -7.23
C ARG A 64 -7.60 14.47 -6.60
N GLU A 65 -8.59 14.67 -7.46
CA GLU A 65 -9.97 15.01 -7.13
C GLU A 65 -10.64 13.90 -6.34
N ASP A 66 -10.55 12.65 -6.82
CA ASP A 66 -11.15 11.50 -6.14
C ASP A 66 -10.43 11.21 -4.81
N ILE A 67 -9.10 11.34 -4.77
CA ILE A 67 -8.32 11.19 -3.54
C ILE A 67 -8.75 12.24 -2.51
N ALA A 68 -8.87 13.51 -2.91
CA ALA A 68 -9.32 14.58 -2.02
C ALA A 68 -10.76 14.36 -1.53
N ALA A 69 -11.65 13.89 -2.40
CA ALA A 69 -13.03 13.54 -2.05
C ALA A 69 -13.07 12.42 -1.00
N LEU A 70 -12.26 11.37 -1.17
CA LEU A 70 -12.14 10.28 -0.21
C LEU A 70 -11.58 10.76 1.14
N VAL A 71 -10.51 11.58 1.13
CA VAL A 71 -9.92 12.16 2.35
C VAL A 71 -10.99 12.95 3.11
N LYS A 72 -11.70 13.85 2.42
CA LYS A 72 -12.78 14.65 3.01
C LYS A 72 -13.90 13.77 3.56
N ALA A 73 -14.27 12.70 2.84
CA ALA A 73 -15.37 11.83 3.22
C ALA A 73 -15.11 11.03 4.50
N VAL A 74 -13.85 10.65 4.78
CA VAL A 74 -13.48 9.81 5.93
C VAL A 74 -12.92 10.61 7.11
N ALA A 75 -12.69 11.91 6.94
CA ALA A 75 -12.22 12.78 8.01
C ALA A 75 -13.10 12.66 9.27
N PRO A 76 -12.51 12.64 10.48
CA PRO A 76 -11.09 12.86 10.79
C PRO A 76 -10.20 11.61 10.69
N LYS A 77 -10.71 10.46 10.22
CA LYS A 77 -9.90 9.24 10.13
C LYS A 77 -8.87 9.33 9.00
N PRO A 78 -7.66 8.77 9.16
CA PRO A 78 -6.63 8.75 8.13
C PRO A 78 -7.03 7.89 6.91
N LEU A 79 -6.73 8.39 5.71
CA LEU A 79 -6.82 7.62 4.47
C LEU A 79 -5.44 7.04 4.08
N ASN A 80 -5.46 5.78 3.66
CA ASN A 80 -4.36 5.11 2.95
C ASN A 80 -4.59 5.16 1.44
N VAL A 81 -3.59 5.60 0.68
CA VAL A 81 -3.55 5.50 -0.79
C VAL A 81 -2.53 4.45 -1.21
N LEU A 82 -2.86 3.67 -2.24
CA LEU A 82 -1.95 2.72 -2.87
C LEU A 82 -1.34 3.34 -4.12
N ILE A 83 -0.01 3.42 -4.19
CA ILE A 83 0.72 3.78 -5.40
C ILE A 83 1.53 2.56 -5.84
N GLY A 84 0.99 1.83 -6.81
CA GLY A 84 1.58 0.59 -7.32
C GLY A 84 2.05 0.64 -8.78
N TRP A 85 2.06 1.83 -9.38
CA TRP A 85 2.27 2.10 -10.80
C TRP A 85 3.03 3.44 -10.98
N PRO A 86 3.61 3.73 -12.16
CA PRO A 86 4.17 5.04 -12.46
C PRO A 86 3.13 6.14 -12.28
N SER A 87 3.44 7.17 -11.50
CA SER A 87 2.49 8.22 -11.14
C SER A 87 3.19 9.58 -11.09
N GLU A 88 2.49 10.60 -11.56
CA GLU A 88 2.88 12.01 -11.39
C GLU A 88 2.62 12.52 -9.96
N LEU A 89 1.93 11.74 -9.12
CA LEU A 89 1.70 12.10 -7.72
C LEU A 89 2.94 11.77 -6.89
N THR A 90 3.52 12.79 -6.28
CA THR A 90 4.60 12.63 -5.31
C THR A 90 4.05 12.31 -3.90
N VAL A 91 4.94 11.89 -3.01
CA VAL A 91 4.62 11.78 -1.56
C VAL A 91 4.12 13.11 -1.02
N SER A 92 4.73 14.23 -1.44
CA SER A 92 4.33 15.57 -1.01
C SER A 92 2.95 15.96 -1.53
N ASP A 93 2.62 15.61 -2.78
CA ASP A 93 1.29 15.84 -3.34
C ASP A 93 0.22 15.13 -2.52
N LEU A 94 0.42 13.83 -2.26
CA LEU A 94 -0.53 13.03 -1.49
C LEU A 94 -0.68 13.54 -0.06
N ALA A 95 0.42 13.92 0.59
CA ALA A 95 0.38 14.54 1.91
C ALA A 95 -0.38 15.87 1.90
N GLY A 96 -0.18 16.71 0.87
CA GLY A 96 -0.89 17.97 0.67
C GLY A 96 -2.40 17.80 0.45
N LEU A 97 -2.83 16.67 -0.13
CA LEU A 97 -4.24 16.29 -0.24
C LEU A 97 -4.83 15.75 1.08
N GLY A 98 -4.02 15.57 2.12
CA GLY A 98 -4.42 15.05 3.42
C GLY A 98 -4.33 13.52 3.58
N VAL A 99 -3.69 12.82 2.63
CA VAL A 99 -3.39 11.39 2.77
C VAL A 99 -2.39 11.19 3.91
N ARG A 100 -2.64 10.19 4.76
CA ARG A 100 -1.81 9.93 5.95
C ARG A 100 -0.99 8.66 5.88
N ARG A 101 -1.31 7.75 4.96
CA ARG A 101 -0.52 6.54 4.69
C ARG A 101 -0.43 6.30 3.19
N ILE A 102 0.77 5.99 2.70
CA ILE A 102 1.00 5.58 1.33
C ILE A 102 1.53 4.15 1.37
N SER A 103 0.82 3.25 0.71
CA SER A 103 1.23 1.86 0.51
C SER A 103 1.63 1.65 -0.95
N ILE A 104 2.45 0.64 -1.22
CA ILE A 104 2.96 0.36 -2.59
C ILE A 104 2.54 -1.01 -3.12
N GLY A 105 1.82 -1.80 -2.32
CA GLY A 105 1.44 -3.18 -2.66
C GLY A 105 2.66 -3.99 -3.09
N GLY A 106 2.58 -4.67 -4.23
CA GLY A 106 3.67 -5.46 -4.79
C GLY A 106 4.67 -4.69 -5.66
N ALA A 107 4.67 -3.36 -5.67
CA ALA A 107 5.48 -2.59 -6.63
C ALA A 107 6.99 -2.83 -6.47
N LEU A 108 7.53 -2.81 -5.24
CA LEU A 108 8.96 -3.08 -5.02
C LEU A 108 9.33 -4.54 -5.32
N ALA A 109 8.44 -5.50 -5.06
CA ALA A 109 8.67 -6.89 -5.44
C ALA A 109 8.75 -7.03 -6.97
N ARG A 110 7.84 -6.39 -7.70
CA ARG A 110 7.90 -6.36 -9.17
C ARG A 110 9.15 -5.65 -9.69
N ALA A 111 9.58 -4.56 -9.06
CA ALA A 111 10.82 -3.87 -9.44
C ALA A 111 12.04 -4.80 -9.31
N ALA A 112 12.12 -5.57 -8.22
CA ALA A 112 13.17 -6.58 -8.06
C ALA A 112 13.08 -7.70 -9.10
N TRP A 113 11.87 -8.21 -9.37
CA TRP A 113 11.66 -9.23 -10.40
C TRP A 113 11.95 -8.74 -11.81
N SER A 114 11.76 -7.46 -12.11
CA SER A 114 12.13 -6.90 -13.41
C SER A 114 13.65 -7.00 -13.65
N GLY A 115 14.48 -6.66 -12.66
CA GLY A 115 15.94 -6.82 -12.77
C GLY A 115 16.36 -8.28 -12.88
N PHE A 116 15.72 -9.17 -12.11
CA PHE A 116 15.94 -10.61 -12.20
C PHE A 116 15.60 -11.16 -13.60
N ALA A 117 14.41 -10.83 -14.11
CA ALA A 117 13.95 -11.29 -15.42
C ALA A 117 14.87 -10.80 -16.53
N GLN A 118 15.26 -9.52 -16.50
CA GLN A 118 16.20 -8.95 -17.47
C GLN A 118 17.53 -9.71 -17.48
N ALA A 119 18.14 -9.97 -16.32
CA ALA A 119 19.39 -10.71 -16.26
C ALA A 119 19.25 -12.17 -16.72
N ALA A 120 18.15 -12.83 -16.35
CA ALA A 120 17.87 -14.20 -16.78
C ALA A 120 17.67 -14.31 -18.29
N GLU A 121 16.95 -13.36 -18.89
CA GLU A 121 16.74 -13.28 -20.35
C GLU A 121 18.05 -13.05 -21.10
N THR A 122 18.92 -12.16 -20.61
CA THR A 122 20.26 -11.95 -21.20
C THR A 122 21.10 -13.22 -21.20
N ILE A 123 21.09 -13.98 -20.10
CA ILE A 123 21.80 -15.26 -20.02
C ILE A 123 21.21 -16.26 -21.02
N ALA A 124 19.88 -16.42 -21.04
CA ALA A 124 19.20 -17.40 -21.86
C ALA A 124 19.33 -17.14 -23.37
N ASN A 125 19.24 -15.87 -23.79
CA ASN A 125 19.20 -15.52 -25.20
C ASN A 125 20.59 -15.20 -25.78
N GLU A 126 21.52 -14.68 -24.97
CA GLU A 126 22.81 -14.17 -25.45
C GLU A 126 24.00 -14.92 -24.85
N GLY A 127 23.81 -15.76 -23.83
CA GLY A 127 24.92 -16.38 -23.09
C GLY A 127 25.80 -15.37 -22.34
N SER A 128 25.28 -14.17 -22.08
CA SER A 128 26.01 -13.04 -21.50
C SER A 128 25.59 -12.78 -20.05
N PHE A 129 26.52 -12.23 -19.26
CA PHE A 129 26.29 -11.81 -17.88
C PHE A 129 26.22 -10.28 -17.71
N THR A 130 26.12 -9.52 -18.81
CA THR A 130 26.03 -8.05 -18.79
C THR A 130 24.81 -7.53 -18.02
N GLY A 131 23.75 -8.34 -17.89
CA GLY A 131 22.58 -8.03 -17.06
C GLY A 131 22.89 -7.81 -15.57
N PHE A 132 24.08 -8.15 -15.09
CA PHE A 132 24.52 -7.88 -13.71
C PHE A 132 25.16 -6.50 -13.51
N ALA A 133 25.34 -5.70 -14.57
CA ALA A 133 26.08 -4.43 -14.51
C ALA A 133 25.51 -3.40 -13.51
N THR A 134 24.21 -3.48 -13.19
CA THR A 134 23.53 -2.58 -12.26
C THR A 134 23.25 -3.21 -10.89
N ASN A 135 23.74 -4.43 -10.64
CA ASN A 135 23.56 -5.09 -9.35
C ASN A 135 24.27 -4.31 -8.24
N VAL A 136 23.63 -4.26 -7.08
CA VAL A 136 24.27 -3.75 -5.86
C VAL A 136 25.46 -4.67 -5.52
N PRO A 137 26.67 -4.13 -5.31
CA PRO A 137 27.84 -4.92 -4.94
C PRO A 137 27.59 -5.75 -3.69
N ALA A 138 28.09 -7.00 -3.68
CA ALA A 138 27.92 -7.91 -2.53
C ALA A 138 28.53 -7.33 -1.24
N VAL A 139 29.62 -6.57 -1.35
CA VAL A 139 30.26 -5.89 -0.20
C VAL A 139 29.31 -4.89 0.47
N ASP A 140 28.51 -4.16 -0.29
CA ASP A 140 27.57 -3.17 0.24
C ASP A 140 26.40 -3.85 0.95
N LEU A 141 25.85 -4.91 0.34
CA LEU A 141 24.78 -5.72 0.95
C LEU A 141 25.25 -6.42 2.23
N ASN A 142 26.42 -7.05 2.21
CA ASN A 142 27.01 -7.70 3.38
C ASN A 142 27.33 -6.69 4.49
N GLY A 143 27.81 -5.50 4.12
CA GLY A 143 28.04 -4.40 5.05
C GLY A 143 26.75 -3.95 5.72
N PHE A 144 25.69 -3.74 4.95
CA PHE A 144 24.35 -3.42 5.46
C PHE A 144 23.84 -4.49 6.43
N PHE A 145 23.81 -5.77 6.02
CA PHE A 145 23.29 -6.86 6.85
C PHE A 145 24.10 -7.07 8.14
N SER A 146 25.43 -6.92 8.07
CA SER A 146 26.30 -7.05 9.24
C SER A 146 26.04 -5.94 10.26
N LYS A 147 25.82 -4.71 9.80
CA LYS A 147 25.51 -3.56 10.67
C LYS A 147 24.12 -3.72 11.29
N ASP A 148 23.10 -3.95 10.48
CA ASP A 148 21.71 -4.11 10.92
C ASP A 148 21.55 -5.28 11.92
N SER A 149 22.21 -6.42 11.67
CA SER A 149 22.18 -7.56 12.60
C SER A 149 22.71 -7.21 13.99
N LYS A 150 23.75 -6.36 14.08
CA LYS A 150 24.31 -5.90 15.36
C LYS A 150 23.38 -4.92 16.07
N GLU A 151 22.68 -4.06 15.32
CA GLU A 151 21.76 -3.06 15.86
C GLU A 151 20.50 -3.71 16.46
N ARG A 152 19.92 -4.72 15.80
CA ARG A 152 18.72 -5.43 16.30
C ARG A 152 18.96 -6.34 17.51
N ARG A 153 20.21 -6.66 17.83
CA ARG A 153 20.60 -7.49 18.99
C ARG A 153 20.80 -6.68 20.27
N LYS A 154 20.80 -5.34 20.17
CA LYS A 154 20.80 -4.43 21.33
C LYS A 154 19.38 -4.18 21.80
#